data_AF-H9FKK8-F1
#
_entry.id   AF-H9FKK8-F1
#
_cell.length_a   1.000
_cell.length_b   1.000
_cell.length_c   1.000
_cell.angle_alpha   90.00
_cell.angle_beta   90.00
_cell.angle_gamma   90.00
#
_symmetry.space_group_name_H-M   'P 1'
#
loop_
_entity.id
_entity.type
_entity.pdbx_description
1 polymer ?
#
loop_
_entity_poly.entity_id
_entity_poly.type
_entity_poly.pdbx_seq_one_letter_code
_entity_poly.pdbx_strand_id
1 'polypeptide(L)'
;DWVILILTFYTAIMVPYNVSFKTKQNNIAWLVLDSVVDVIFLVDIVLNFHTTFVGPGGEVISDPKLIRMNYLKTWFVIDLLSCLPYDIINAFENVDEGISSLFSSLKVVRLLRLGRVARKLDHYLEYGAAVLVLLVCVFG
;
A
#
# COMPACT_ATOMS: atom_id res chain seq x y z
N ASP A 1 2.47 9.17 6.75
CA ASP A 1 1.23 8.36 6.72
C ASP A 1 0.08 8.95 5.92
N TRP A 2 -0.37 10.17 6.20
CA TRP A 2 -1.52 10.80 5.51
C TRP A 2 -1.42 10.80 3.98
N VAL A 3 -0.24 11.10 3.43
CA VAL A 3 0.03 11.05 1.99
C VAL A 3 -0.23 9.64 1.44
N ILE A 4 0.35 8.62 2.06
CA ILE A 4 0.18 7.20 1.66
C ILE A 4 -1.29 6.78 1.74
N LEU A 5 -2.03 7.26 2.75
CA LEU A 5 -3.46 6.99 2.89
C LEU A 5 -4.26 7.58 1.72
N ILE A 6 -4.01 8.85 1.38
CA ILE A 6 -4.66 9.53 0.25
C ILE A 6 -4.32 8.83 -1.07
N LEU A 7 -3.04 8.50 -1.30
CA LEU A 7 -2.62 7.78 -2.50
C LEU A 7 -3.27 6.39 -2.57
N THR A 8 -3.38 5.68 -1.46
CA THR A 8 -4.03 4.35 -1.44
C THR A 8 -5.49 4.47 -1.82
N PHE A 9 -6.20 5.46 -1.26
CA PHE A 9 -7.61 5.71 -1.59
C PHE A 9 -7.79 6.08 -3.08
N TYR A 10 -6.91 6.94 -3.61
CA TYR A 10 -6.86 7.25 -5.04
C TYR A 10 -6.71 5.99 -5.89
N THR A 11 -5.71 5.14 -5.58
CA THR A 11 -5.49 3.89 -6.34
C THR A 11 -6.65 2.91 -6.20
N ALA A 12 -7.31 2.85 -5.04
CA ALA A 12 -8.43 1.96 -4.80
C ALA A 12 -9.66 2.28 -5.67
N ILE A 13 -9.84 3.54 -6.04
CA ILE A 13 -10.92 3.98 -6.96
C ILE A 13 -10.46 3.85 -8.42
N MET A 14 -9.26 4.33 -8.73
CA MET A 14 -8.78 4.39 -10.12
C MET A 14 -8.47 3.02 -10.72
N VAL A 15 -7.95 2.07 -9.94
CA VAL A 15 -7.60 0.72 -10.43
C VAL A 15 -8.83 -0.03 -10.98
N PRO A 16 -9.92 -0.24 -10.22
CA PRO A 16 -11.10 -0.92 -10.76
C PRO A 16 -11.76 -0.13 -11.88
N TYR A 17 -11.75 1.21 -11.81
CA TYR A 17 -12.23 2.05 -12.92
C TYR A 17 -11.46 1.78 -14.23
N ASN A 18 -10.13 1.78 -14.18
CA ASN A 18 -9.30 1.53 -15.36
C ASN A 18 -9.45 0.09 -15.90
N VAL A 19 -9.61 -0.90 -15.01
CA VAL A 19 -9.82 -2.31 -15.40
C VAL A 19 -11.19 -2.52 -16.04
N SER A 20 -12.26 -1.98 -15.44
CA SER A 20 -13.64 -2.19 -15.90
C SER A 20 -13.94 -1.43 -17.19
N PHE A 21 -13.52 -0.18 -17.29
CA PHE A 21 -13.81 0.65 -18.45
C PHE A 21 -12.81 0.47 -19.60
N LYS A 22 -11.76 -0.35 -19.39
CA LYS A 22 -10.63 -0.52 -20.33
C LYS A 22 -10.20 0.82 -20.92
N THR A 23 -10.17 1.85 -20.08
CA THR A 23 -9.85 3.21 -20.52
C THR A 23 -8.46 3.12 -21.11
N LYS A 24 -8.36 3.17 -22.44
CA LYS A 24 -7.08 3.12 -23.14
C LYS A 24 -6.29 4.31 -22.62
N GLN A 25 -5.36 4.07 -21.69
CA GLN A 25 -4.36 5.03 -21.23
C GLN A 25 -3.40 5.30 -22.40
N ASN A 26 -3.92 5.84 -23.50
CA ASN A 26 -3.12 6.31 -24.63
C ASN A 26 -2.36 7.59 -24.25
N ASN A 27 -2.61 8.13 -23.05
CA ASN A 27 -1.95 9.33 -22.56
C ASN A 27 -0.79 8.92 -21.65
N ILE A 28 0.44 9.14 -22.14
CA ILE A 28 1.69 8.87 -21.41
C ILE A 28 1.70 9.54 -20.04
N ALA A 29 1.01 10.69 -19.89
CA ALA A 29 0.86 11.39 -18.63
C ALA A 29 0.25 10.51 -17.51
N TRP A 30 -0.76 9.69 -17.82
CA TRP A 30 -1.38 8.81 -16.82
C TRP A 30 -0.45 7.67 -16.41
N LEU A 31 0.29 7.10 -17.37
CA LEU A 31 1.30 6.08 -17.08
C LEU A 31 2.41 6.62 -16.18
N VAL A 32 2.88 7.84 -16.45
CA VAL A 32 3.90 8.51 -15.63
C VAL A 32 3.37 8.78 -14.22
N LEU A 33 2.14 9.26 -14.09
CA LEU A 33 1.52 9.51 -12.79
C LEU A 33 1.39 8.22 -11.98
N ASP A 34 0.88 7.14 -12.57
CA ASP A 34 0.77 5.84 -11.92
C ASP A 34 2.15 5.29 -11.50
N SER A 35 3.17 5.50 -12.35
CA SER A 35 4.56 5.12 -12.03
C SER A 35 5.13 5.92 -10.86
N VAL A 36 4.87 7.24 -10.79
CA VAL A 36 5.29 8.09 -9.66
C VAL A 36 4.64 7.63 -8.36
N VAL A 37 3.34 7.30 -8.40
CA VAL A 37 2.61 6.73 -7.26
C VAL A 37 3.26 5.44 -6.80
N ASP A 38 3.58 4.52 -7.71
CA ASP A 38 4.26 3.25 -7.39
C ASP A 38 5.65 3.47 -6.77
N VAL A 39 6.42 4.46 -7.24
CA VAL A 39 7.71 4.84 -6.62
C VAL A 39 7.53 5.35 -5.19
N ILE A 40 6.52 6.18 -4.92
CA ILE A 40 6.23 6.66 -3.56
C ILE A 40 5.92 5.49 -2.63
N PHE A 41 5.15 4.49 -3.09
CA PHE A 41 4.88 3.29 -2.31
C PHE A 41 6.13 2.43 -2.09
N LEU A 42 7.02 2.32 -3.08
CA LEU A 42 8.30 1.64 -2.93
C LEU A 42 9.17 2.31 -1.85
N VAL A 43 9.23 3.65 -1.85
CA VAL A 43 9.95 4.41 -0.81
C VAL A 43 9.32 4.16 0.57
N ASP A 44 8.00 4.13 0.69
CA ASP A 44 7.33 3.77 1.95
C ASP A 44 7.72 2.38 2.43
N ILE A 45 7.82 1.37 1.55
CA ILE A 45 8.34 0.03 1.90
C ILE A 45 9.75 0.12 2.50
N VAL A 46 10.65 0.86 1.85
CA VAL A 46 12.03 1.05 2.33
C VAL A 46 12.04 1.76 3.70
N LEU A 47 11.17 2.73 3.91
CA LEU A 47 11.02 3.40 5.21
C LEU A 47 10.50 2.43 6.28
N ASN A 48 9.55 1.55 5.95
CA ASN A 48 9.02 0.56 6.90
C ASN A 48 10.09 -0.45 7.36
N PHE A 49 11.15 -0.68 6.59
CA PHE A 49 12.30 -1.47 7.07
C PHE A 49 13.14 -0.77 8.15
N HIS A 50 13.04 0.55 8.28
CA HIS A 50 13.78 1.37 9.24
C HIS A 50 12.90 1.86 10.40
N THR A 51 11.58 1.83 10.25
CA THR A 51 10.64 2.25 11.29
C THR A 51 10.52 1.19 12.38
N THR A 52 10.57 1.63 13.65
CA THR A 52 10.40 0.78 14.83
C THR A 52 8.99 0.21 14.91
N PHE A 53 8.83 -0.98 15.50
CA PHE A 53 7.51 -1.59 15.75
C PHE A 53 7.31 -1.88 17.24
N VAL A 54 6.04 -1.97 17.65
CA VAL A 54 5.66 -2.31 19.02
C VAL A 54 5.51 -3.84 19.11
N GLY A 55 6.27 -4.45 20.04
CA GLY A 55 6.21 -5.88 20.32
C GLY A 55 4.93 -6.28 21.06
N PRO A 56 4.65 -7.59 21.15
CA PRO A 56 3.45 -8.11 21.82
C PRO A 56 3.40 -7.79 23.33
N GLY A 57 4.52 -7.47 23.97
CA GLY A 57 4.57 -7.01 25.37
C GLY A 57 4.45 -5.49 25.55
N GLY A 58 4.23 -4.73 24.47
CA GLY A 58 4.16 -3.27 24.50
C GLY A 58 5.52 -2.57 24.43
N GLU A 59 6.63 -3.31 24.36
CA GLU A 59 7.96 -2.73 24.17
C GLU A 59 8.19 -2.19 22.75
N VAL A 60 8.85 -1.04 22.64
CA VAL A 60 9.27 -0.47 21.35
C VAL A 60 10.58 -1.11 20.92
N ILE A 61 10.53 -1.94 19.88
CA ILE A 61 11.70 -2.63 19.35
C ILE A 61 12.38 -1.74 18.31
N SER A 62 13.61 -1.35 18.62
CA SER A 62 14.44 -0.50 17.75
C SER A 62 15.60 -1.25 17.08
N ASP A 63 15.72 -2.57 17.29
CA ASP A 63 16.77 -3.37 16.65
C ASP A 63 16.48 -3.52 15.14
N PRO A 64 17.33 -2.96 14.25
CA PRO A 64 17.10 -3.01 12.81
C PRO A 64 17.10 -4.45 12.26
N LYS A 65 17.81 -5.41 12.88
CA LYS A 65 17.74 -6.82 12.42
C LYS A 65 16.37 -7.41 12.70
N LEU A 66 15.84 -7.18 13.90
CA LEU A 66 14.54 -7.71 14.33
C LEU A 66 13.39 -7.06 13.55
N ILE A 67 13.46 -5.74 13.32
CA ILE A 67 12.52 -5.00 12.46
C ILE A 67 12.44 -5.63 11.07
N ARG A 68 13.60 -5.79 10.41
CA ARG A 68 13.68 -6.37 9.05
C ARG A 68 13.14 -7.79 9.00
N MET A 69 13.52 -8.66 9.93
CA MET A 69 13.07 -10.06 9.95
C MET A 69 11.55 -10.18 10.17
N ASN A 70 11.01 -9.37 11.09
CA ASN A 70 9.58 -9.35 11.34
C ASN A 70 8.80 -8.83 10.11
N TYR A 71 9.25 -7.73 9.52
CA TYR A 71 8.62 -7.14 8.34
C TYR A 71 8.68 -8.07 7.11
N LEU A 72 9.82 -8.73 6.87
CA LEU A 72 9.97 -9.73 5.80
C LEU A 72 8.99 -10.90 5.95
N LYS A 73 8.79 -11.39 7.17
CA LYS A 73 7.93 -12.55 7.45
C LYS A 73 6.44 -12.23 7.34
N THR A 74 6.05 -10.98 7.62
CA THR A 74 4.63 -10.62 7.77
C THR A 74 4.06 -9.89 6.55
N TRP A 75 4.70 -8.81 6.09
CA TRP A 75 4.05 -7.87 5.15
C TRP A 75 4.84 -7.57 3.90
N PHE A 76 6.16 -7.75 3.91
CA PHE A 76 7.01 -7.43 2.77
C PHE A 76 6.53 -8.06 1.47
N VAL A 77 6.13 -9.34 1.48
CA VAL A 77 5.70 -10.06 0.27
C VAL A 77 4.43 -9.43 -0.32
N ILE A 78 3.46 -9.10 0.53
CA ILE A 78 2.20 -8.45 0.12
C ILE A 78 2.50 -7.06 -0.44
N ASP A 79 3.34 -6.30 0.25
CA ASP A 79 3.70 -4.94 -0.12
C ASP A 79 4.47 -4.93 -1.46
N LEU A 80 5.43 -5.83 -1.63
CA LEU A 80 6.22 -5.99 -2.86
C LEU A 80 5.33 -6.37 -4.05
N LEU A 81 4.47 -7.38 -3.91
CA LEU A 81 3.55 -7.80 -4.96
C LEU A 81 2.61 -6.65 -5.33
N SER A 82 2.10 -5.92 -4.34
CA SER A 82 1.20 -4.81 -4.59
C SER A 82 1.86 -3.63 -5.31
N CYS A 83 3.19 -3.49 -5.25
CA CYS A 83 3.95 -2.38 -5.84
C CYS A 83 4.62 -2.69 -7.19
N LEU A 84 4.42 -3.89 -7.73
CA LEU A 84 5.02 -4.26 -9.01
C LEU A 84 4.46 -3.39 -10.17
N PRO A 85 5.32 -2.86 -11.05
CA PRO A 85 4.91 -2.04 -12.18
C PRO A 85 4.41 -2.91 -13.35
N TYR A 86 3.25 -3.56 -13.17
CA TYR A 86 2.65 -4.46 -14.16
C TYR A 86 2.42 -3.79 -15.53
N ASP A 87 2.14 -2.48 -15.53
CA ASP A 87 1.94 -1.66 -16.72
C ASP A 87 3.20 -1.55 -17.58
N ILE A 88 4.35 -1.40 -16.94
CA ILE A 88 5.65 -1.30 -17.60
C ILE A 88 6.01 -2.67 -18.19
N ILE A 89 5.86 -3.75 -17.41
CA ILE A 89 6.17 -5.11 -17.87
C ILE A 89 5.38 -5.43 -19.16
N ASN A 90 4.08 -5.16 -19.18
CA ASN A 90 3.22 -5.39 -20.34
C ASN A 90 3.52 -4.47 -21.54
N ALA A 91 4.15 -3.31 -21.33
CA ALA A 91 4.50 -2.37 -22.40
C ALA A 91 5.85 -2.69 -23.06
N PHE A 92 6.80 -3.26 -22.29
CA PHE A 92 8.15 -3.61 -22.79
C PHE A 92 8.19 -4.99 -23.45
N GLU A 93 7.42 -5.91 -22.91
CA GLU A 93 7.31 -7.27 -23.41
C GLU A 93 6.15 -7.22 -24.42
N ASN A 94 6.41 -7.38 -25.73
CA ASN A 94 5.35 -7.39 -26.75
C ASN A 94 4.51 -8.68 -26.60
N VAL A 95 3.79 -8.81 -25.49
CA VAL A 95 3.13 -10.05 -25.08
C VAL A 95 1.82 -10.24 -25.82
N ASP A 96 1.52 -11.50 -26.13
CA ASP A 96 0.25 -11.90 -26.76
C ASP A 96 -0.96 -11.29 -26.04
N GLU A 97 -2.01 -10.96 -26.80
CA GLU A 97 -3.23 -10.30 -26.27
C GLU A 97 -3.85 -11.04 -25.08
N GLY A 98 -3.77 -12.37 -25.07
CA GLY A 98 -4.22 -13.21 -23.96
C GLY A 98 -3.46 -12.94 -22.67
N ILE A 99 -2.13 -12.85 -22.73
CA ILE A 99 -1.27 -12.61 -21.57
C ILE A 99 -1.37 -11.15 -21.10
N SER A 100 -1.48 -10.20 -22.02
CA SER A 100 -1.74 -8.78 -21.72
C SER A 100 -3.04 -8.58 -20.93
N SER A 101 -4.10 -9.34 -21.25
CA SER A 101 -5.35 -9.30 -20.50
C SER A 101 -5.22 -9.84 -19.07
N LEU A 102 -4.38 -10.86 -18.86
CA LEU A 102 -4.07 -11.40 -17.53
C LEU A 102 -3.27 -10.40 -16.70
N PHE A 103 -2.24 -9.77 -17.27
CA PHE A 103 -1.48 -8.70 -16.60
C PHE A 103 -2.36 -7.49 -16.25
N SER A 104 -3.28 -7.12 -17.13
CA SER A 104 -4.26 -6.07 -16.82
C SER A 104 -5.18 -6.45 -15.68
N SER A 105 -5.51 -7.74 -15.52
CA SER A 105 -6.34 -8.23 -14.41
C SER A 105 -5.55 -8.31 -13.11
N LEU A 106 -4.26 -8.66 -13.16
CA LEU A 106 -3.34 -8.65 -12.01
C LEU A 106 -3.17 -7.26 -11.38
N LYS A 107 -3.54 -6.18 -12.06
CA LYS A 107 -3.59 -4.83 -11.47
C LYS A 107 -4.42 -4.77 -10.18
N VAL A 108 -5.42 -5.65 -10.01
CA VAL A 108 -6.22 -5.72 -8.78
C VAL A 108 -5.39 -6.08 -7.54
N VAL A 109 -4.20 -6.66 -7.70
CA VAL A 109 -3.25 -6.92 -6.61
C VAL A 109 -2.82 -5.61 -5.92
N ARG A 110 -2.90 -4.46 -6.61
CA ARG A 110 -2.70 -3.13 -6.01
C ARG A 110 -3.70 -2.85 -4.88
N LEU A 111 -4.88 -3.47 -4.87
CA LEU A 111 -5.87 -3.32 -3.80
C LEU A 111 -5.40 -3.93 -2.47
N LEU A 112 -4.42 -4.84 -2.48
CA LEU A 112 -3.83 -5.36 -1.24
C LEU A 112 -3.20 -4.26 -0.37
N ARG A 113 -2.86 -3.10 -0.97
CA ARG A 113 -2.40 -1.89 -0.25
C ARG A 113 -3.45 -1.40 0.75
N LEU A 114 -4.74 -1.63 0.52
CA LEU A 114 -5.82 -1.30 1.47
C LEU A 114 -5.68 -2.06 2.80
N GLY A 115 -5.14 -3.27 2.78
CA GLY A 115 -4.84 -4.03 4.01
C GLY A 115 -3.84 -3.30 4.91
N ARG A 116 -2.98 -2.44 4.36
CA ARG A 116 -2.07 -1.59 5.13
C ARG A 116 -2.83 -0.44 5.79
N VAL A 117 -3.78 0.16 5.08
CA VAL A 117 -4.64 1.23 5.61
C VAL A 117 -5.50 0.70 6.75
N ALA A 118 -6.08 -0.50 6.60
CA ALA A 118 -6.87 -1.13 7.66
C ALA A 118 -6.08 -1.26 8.97
N ARG A 119 -4.82 -1.73 8.92
CA ARG A 119 -3.98 -1.82 10.11
C ARG A 119 -3.59 -0.48 10.72
N LYS A 120 -3.26 0.50 9.88
CA LYS A 120 -2.98 1.86 10.39
C LYS A 120 -4.23 2.43 11.05
N LEU A 121 -5.40 2.19 10.47
CA LEU A 121 -6.69 2.61 11.00
C LEU A 121 -7.00 1.95 12.34
N ASP A 122 -6.78 0.64 12.51
CA ASP A 122 -6.96 -0.03 13.81
C ASP A 122 -6.12 0.64 14.91
N HIS A 123 -4.87 0.99 14.59
CA HIS A 123 -4.01 1.72 15.51
C HIS A 123 -4.52 3.15 15.81
N TYR A 124 -4.98 3.89 14.80
CA TYR A 124 -5.60 5.21 15.00
C TYR A 124 -6.90 5.13 15.81
N LEU A 125 -7.70 4.08 15.64
CA LEU A 125 -8.94 3.85 16.36
C LEU A 125 -8.68 3.51 17.83
N GLU A 126 -7.65 2.73 18.15
CA GLU A 126 -7.23 2.48 19.54
C GLU A 126 -6.86 3.79 20.26
N TYR A 127 -6.06 4.66 19.62
CA TYR A 127 -5.76 5.98 20.19
C TYR A 127 -7.01 6.86 20.32
N GLY A 128 -7.87 6.88 19.30
CA GLY A 128 -9.12 7.65 19.33
C GLY A 128 -10.05 7.21 20.46
N ALA A 129 -10.20 5.90 20.65
CA ALA A 129 -10.99 5.33 21.74
C ALA A 129 -10.36 5.65 23.11
N ALA A 130 -9.04 5.52 23.25
CA ALA A 130 -8.33 5.86 24.48
C ALA A 130 -8.50 7.33 24.86
N VAL A 131 -8.40 8.25 23.88
CA VAL A 131 -8.64 9.69 24.10
C VAL A 131 -10.09 9.96 24.48
N LEU A 132 -11.05 9.30 23.83
CA LEU A 132 -12.48 9.46 24.15
C LEU A 132 -12.78 9.00 25.58
N VAL A 133 -12.24 7.85 26.00
CA VAL A 133 -12.36 7.36 27.39
C VAL A 133 -11.74 8.35 28.38
N LEU A 134 -10.56 8.87 28.08
CA LEU A 134 -9.87 9.84 28.95
C LEU A 134 -10.68 11.15 29.08
N LEU A 135 -11.24 11.65 27.98
CA LEU A 135 -12.13 12.81 27.99
C LEU A 135 -13.40 12.55 28.81
N VAL A 136 -14.02 11.37 28.67
CA VAL A 136 -15.17 10.99 29.50
C VAL A 136 -14.79 10.89 30.98
N CYS A 137 -13.59 10.40 31.32
CA CYS A 137 -13.13 10.34 32.72
C CYS A 137 -12.77 11.71 33.31
N VAL A 138 -12.34 12.68 32.49
CA VAL A 138 -11.94 14.02 32.94
C VAL A 138 -13.13 14.99 33.02
N PHE A 139 -14.11 14.83 32.13
CA PHE A 139 -15.28 15.73 32.03
C PHE A 139 -16.61 15.11 32.48
N GLY A 140 -16.62 13.83 32.85
CA GLY A 140 -17.80 13.09 33.31
C GLY A 140 -17.91 12.93 34.82
#